data_AF-A0A7S3M7I0-F1
#
_entry.id   AF-A0A7S3M7I0-F1
#
_cell.length_a   1.000
_cell.length_b   1.000
_cell.length_c   1.000
_cell.angle_alpha   90.00
_cell.angle_beta   90.00
_cell.angle_gamma   90.00
#
_symmetry.space_group_name_H-M   'P 1'
#
loop_
_entity.id
_entity.type
_entity.pdbx_description
1 polymer ?
#
loop_
_entity_poly.entity_id
_entity_poly.type
_entity_poly.pdbx_seq_one_letter_code
_entity_poly.pdbx_strand_id
1 'polypeptide(L)'
;AERYKAEDDANKARVDAKNGLENYLFQIKNSLKDEKLAEKVAAEDKAKIQDAVAIATRWLDDNQAAEKEEFLEKQKEVEHVVAPIYQKIAGDHAKSAHSEK
;
A
#
# COMPACT_ATOMS: atom_id res chain seq x y z
N ALA A 1 23.87 -6.52 28.41
CA ALA A 1 24.15 -5.74 27.18
C ALA A 1 23.43 -6.35 25.98
N GLU A 2 23.65 -7.63 25.67
CA GLU A 2 23.06 -8.32 24.51
C GLU A 2 21.51 -8.35 24.47
N ARG A 3 20.84 -8.56 25.62
CA ARG A 3 19.36 -8.59 25.68
C ARG A 3 18.72 -7.23 25.36
N TYR A 4 19.22 -6.16 25.97
CA TYR A 4 18.76 -4.80 25.69
C TYR A 4 18.90 -4.46 24.21
N LYS A 5 20.04 -4.83 23.60
CA LYS A 5 20.26 -4.61 22.16
C LYS A 5 19.24 -5.35 21.28
N ALA A 6 18.93 -6.61 21.60
CA ALA A 6 17.96 -7.39 20.83
C ALA A 6 16.53 -6.84 20.96
N GLU A 7 16.15 -6.36 22.14
CA GLU A 7 14.85 -5.72 22.40
C GLU A 7 14.72 -4.36 21.69
N ASP A 8 15.78 -3.55 21.70
CA ASP A 8 15.85 -2.29 20.95
C ASP A 8 15.75 -2.52 19.43
N ASP A 9 16.48 -3.51 18.91
CA ASP A 9 16.46 -3.85 17.48
C ASP A 9 15.08 -4.37 17.04
N ALA A 10 14.42 -5.19 17.87
CA ALA A 10 13.06 -5.69 17.60
C ALA A 10 12.04 -4.55 17.59
N ASN A 11 12.08 -3.66 18.59
CA ASN A 11 11.20 -2.49 18.67
C ASN A 11 11.39 -1.56 17.47
N LYS A 12 12.65 -1.30 17.09
CA LYS A 12 12.95 -0.49 15.90
C LYS A 12 12.39 -1.12 14.64
N ALA A 13 12.61 -2.42 14.43
CA ALA A 13 12.11 -3.11 13.25
C ALA A 13 10.57 -3.13 13.16
N ARG A 14 9.88 -3.20 14.31
CA ARG A 14 8.42 -3.09 14.41
C ARG A 14 7.94 -1.69 14.01
N VAL A 15 8.57 -0.64 14.53
CA VAL A 15 8.26 0.76 14.19
C VAL A 15 8.52 1.04 12.71
N ASP A 16 9.63 0.56 12.17
CA ASP A 16 9.97 0.73 10.75
C ASP A 16 8.94 0.03 9.83
N ALA A 17 8.46 -1.16 10.20
CA ALA A 17 7.43 -1.86 9.45
C ALA A 17 6.09 -1.12 9.48
N LYS A 18 5.68 -0.60 10.65
CA LYS A 18 4.47 0.23 10.79
C LYS A 18 4.55 1.49 9.92
N ASN A 19 5.64 2.25 10.04
CA ASN A 19 5.88 3.45 9.25
C ASN A 19 5.90 3.16 7.74
N GLY A 20 6.46 2.01 7.35
CA GLY A 20 6.45 1.52 5.97
C GLY A 20 5.04 1.35 5.42
N LEU A 21 4.16 0.69 6.20
CA LEU A 21 2.76 0.51 5.82
C LEU A 21 2.02 1.86 5.77
N GLU A 22 2.15 2.71 6.79
CA GLU A 22 1.54 4.05 6.82
C GLU A 22 1.92 4.89 5.59
N ASN A 23 3.21 4.92 5.25
CA ASN A 23 3.71 5.63 4.08
C ASN A 23 3.17 5.03 2.77
N TYR A 24 3.12 3.70 2.66
CA TYR A 24 2.58 3.03 1.48
C TYR A 24 1.09 3.38 1.24
N LEU A 25 0.27 3.32 2.30
CA LEU A 25 -1.15 3.71 2.23
C LEU A 25 -1.32 5.18 1.84
N PHE A 26 -0.49 6.06 2.40
CA PHE A 26 -0.51 7.48 2.05
C PHE A 26 -0.13 7.72 0.58
N GLN A 27 0.89 7.03 0.08
CA GLN A 27 1.30 7.11 -1.33
C GLN A 27 0.18 6.68 -2.26
N ILE A 28 -0.46 5.53 -2.02
CA ILE A 28 -1.60 5.05 -2.82
C ILE A 28 -2.74 6.09 -2.83
N LYS A 29 -3.10 6.60 -1.65
CA LYS A 29 -4.18 7.59 -1.52
C LYS A 29 -3.87 8.87 -2.30
N ASN A 30 -2.62 9.31 -2.35
CA ASN A 30 -2.22 10.48 -3.14
C ASN A 30 -2.19 10.18 -4.63
N SER A 31 -1.73 9.00 -5.04
CA SER A 31 -1.77 8.58 -6.44
C SER A 31 -3.21 8.56 -6.99
N LEU A 32 -4.20 8.18 -6.18
CA LEU A 32 -5.62 8.24 -6.58
C LEU A 32 -6.21 9.66 -6.65
N LYS A 33 -5.54 10.65 -6.07
CA LYS A 33 -5.90 12.08 -6.20
C LYS A 33 -5.26 12.73 -7.42
N ASP A 34 -4.23 12.11 -8.00
CA ASP A 34 -3.64 12.57 -9.25
C ASP A 34 -4.68 12.38 -10.38
N GLU A 35 -5.11 13.48 -11.00
CA GLU A 35 -6.17 13.46 -12.00
C GLU A 35 -5.83 12.54 -13.18
N LYS A 36 -4.56 12.55 -13.64
CA LYS A 36 -4.13 11.74 -14.79
C LYS A 36 -4.20 10.24 -14.50
N LEU A 37 -3.96 9.85 -13.26
CA LEU A 37 -4.11 8.46 -12.85
C LEU A 37 -5.58 8.12 -12.59
N ALA A 38 -6.31 9.02 -11.93
CA ALA A 38 -7.72 8.83 -11.60
C ALA A 38 -8.61 8.64 -12.84
N GLU A 39 -8.30 9.31 -13.96
CA GLU A 39 -9.00 9.13 -15.24
C GLU A 39 -8.77 7.76 -15.87
N LYS A 40 -7.63 7.12 -15.59
CA LYS A 40 -7.25 5.81 -16.15
C LYS A 40 -7.73 4.63 -15.31
N VAL A 41 -8.10 4.88 -14.05
CA VAL A 41 -8.57 3.83 -13.14
C VAL A 41 -10.08 3.71 -13.29
N ALA A 42 -10.56 2.51 -13.63
CA ALA A 42 -11.99 2.24 -13.65
C ALA A 42 -12.61 2.52 -12.27
N ALA A 43 -13.84 3.05 -12.23
CA ALA A 43 -14.50 3.43 -10.97
C ALA A 43 -14.58 2.28 -9.96
N GLU A 44 -14.82 1.05 -10.44
CA GLU A 44 -14.83 -0.15 -9.60
C GLU A 44 -13.45 -0.46 -9.00
N ASP A 45 -12.39 -0.38 -9.81
CA ASP A 45 -11.03 -0.62 -9.34
C ASP A 45 -10.57 0.50 -8.39
N LYS A 46 -10.99 1.75 -8.62
CA LYS A 46 -10.76 2.87 -7.69
C LYS A 46 -11.42 2.62 -6.33
N ALA A 47 -12.67 2.17 -6.33
CA ALA A 47 -13.38 1.83 -5.10
C ALA A 47 -12.67 0.70 -4.32
N LYS A 48 -12.23 -0.37 -5.00
CA LYS A 48 -11.46 -1.46 -4.38
C LYS A 48 -10.18 -0.97 -3.70
N ILE A 49 -9.42 -0.08 -4.35
CA ILE A 49 -8.22 0.50 -3.75
C ILE A 49 -8.57 1.36 -2.54
N GLN A 50 -9.60 2.21 -2.65
CA GLN A 50 -10.03 3.08 -1.54
C GLN A 50 -10.47 2.25 -0.32
N ASP A 51 -11.23 1.18 -0.54
CA ASP A 51 -11.68 0.27 0.52
C ASP A 51 -10.49 -0.45 1.16
N ALA A 52 -9.55 -0.99 0.37
CA ALA A 52 -8.35 -1.64 0.90
C ALA A 52 -7.51 -0.69 1.76
N VAL A 53 -7.32 0.56 1.30
CA VAL A 53 -6.59 1.59 2.06
C VAL A 53 -7.33 1.95 3.34
N ALA A 54 -8.66 2.11 3.30
CA ALA A 54 -9.47 2.43 4.45
C ALA A 54 -9.45 1.32 5.52
N ILE A 55 -9.59 0.06 5.09
CA ILE A 55 -9.51 -1.11 5.98
C ILE A 55 -8.13 -1.20 6.63
N ALA A 56 -7.05 -1.04 5.84
CA ALA A 56 -5.69 -1.10 6.38
C ALA A 56 -5.37 0.07 7.32
N THR A 57 -5.89 1.27 7.05
CA THR A 57 -5.74 2.44 7.92
C THR A 57 -6.43 2.20 9.26
N ARG A 58 -7.68 1.73 9.23
CA ARG A 58 -8.41 1.38 10.45
C ARG A 58 -7.70 0.29 11.23
N TRP A 59 -7.19 -0.73 10.54
CA TRP A 59 -6.44 -1.79 11.19
C TRP A 59 -5.16 -1.25 11.85
N LEU A 60 -4.42 -0.34 11.22
CA LEU A 60 -3.26 0.32 11.83
C LEU A 60 -3.62 1.11 13.10
N ASP A 61 -4.76 1.81 13.08
CA ASP A 61 -5.26 2.57 14.23
C ASP A 61 -5.62 1.64 15.40
N ASP A 62 -6.25 0.51 15.11
CA ASP A 62 -6.65 -0.51 16.09
C ASP A 62 -5.47 -1.37 16.57
N ASN A 63 -4.38 -1.46 15.80
CA ASN A 63 -3.27 -2.40 16.01
C ASN A 63 -1.89 -1.70 16.11
N GLN A 64 -1.82 -0.57 16.82
CA GLN A 64 -0.56 0.20 16.96
C GLN A 64 0.59 -0.57 17.63
N ALA A 65 0.26 -1.61 18.39
CA ALA A 65 1.19 -2.48 19.11
C ALA A 65 1.44 -3.82 18.41
N ALA A 66 0.93 -4.04 17.19
CA ALA A 66 1.15 -5.27 16.44
C ALA A 66 2.64 -5.54 16.19
N GLU A 67 2.95 -6.80 15.95
CA GLU A 67 4.30 -7.27 15.66
C GLU A 67 4.73 -6.90 14.23
N LYS A 68 6.04 -6.93 14.00
CA LYS A 68 6.62 -6.63 12.68
C LYS A 68 5.98 -7.46 11.57
N GLU A 69 5.80 -8.75 11.80
CA GLU A 69 5.23 -9.68 10.81
C GLU A 69 3.79 -9.35 10.45
N GLU A 70 2.99 -8.88 11.41
CA GLU A 70 1.61 -8.48 11.18
C GLU A 70 1.52 -7.21 10.32
N PHE A 71 2.39 -6.22 10.56
CA PHE A 71 2.47 -5.04 9.69
C PHE A 71 2.86 -5.41 8.25
N LEU A 72 3.83 -6.32 8.08
CA LEU A 72 4.26 -6.79 6.76
C LEU A 72 3.18 -7.62 6.06
N GLU A 73 2.44 -8.45 6.79
CA GLU A 73 1.32 -9.20 6.25
C GLU A 73 0.20 -8.27 5.80
N LYS A 74 -0.18 -7.29 6.63
CA LYS A 74 -1.17 -6.29 6.25
C LYS A 74 -0.74 -5.49 5.02
N GLN A 75 0.55 -5.17 4.89
CA GLN A 75 1.08 -4.53 3.69
C GLN A 75 0.87 -5.40 2.44
N LYS A 76 1.21 -6.69 2.52
CA LYS A 76 1.03 -7.62 1.39
C LYS A 76 -0.43 -7.78 0.99
N GLU A 77 -1.35 -7.79 1.95
CA GLU A 77 -2.80 -7.83 1.65
C GLU A 77 -3.23 -6.62 0.80
N VAL A 78 -2.73 -5.42 1.13
CA VAL A 78 -3.01 -4.21 0.35
C VAL A 78 -2.34 -4.31 -1.02
N GLU A 79 -1.08 -4.74 -1.09
CA GLU A 79 -0.35 -4.91 -2.35
C GLU A 79 -1.05 -5.89 -3.30
N HIS A 80 -1.62 -6.99 -2.79
CA HIS A 80 -2.35 -7.98 -3.59
C HIS A 80 -3.59 -7.40 -4.27
N VAL A 81 -4.22 -6.38 -3.69
CA VAL A 81 -5.35 -5.68 -4.30
C VAL A 81 -4.86 -4.61 -5.27
N VAL A 82 -3.85 -3.84 -4.87
CA VAL A 82 -3.44 -2.61 -5.57
C VAL A 82 -2.52 -2.89 -6.77
N ALA A 83 -1.57 -3.82 -6.63
CA ALA A 83 -0.60 -4.16 -7.68
C ALA A 83 -1.24 -4.59 -9.01
N PRO A 84 -2.23 -5.52 -9.07
CA PRO A 84 -2.84 -5.91 -10.33
C PRO A 84 -3.60 -4.75 -11.00
N ILE A 85 -4.14 -3.80 -10.23
CA ILE A 85 -4.83 -2.63 -10.77
C ILE A 85 -3.82 -1.66 -11.41
N TYR A 86 -2.70 -1.37 -10.74
CA TYR A 86 -1.64 -0.57 -11.33
C TYR A 86 -1.01 -1.21 -12.57
N GLN A 87 -0.85 -2.54 -12.57
CA GLN A 87 -0.38 -3.27 -13.76
C GLN A 87 -1.34 -3.14 -14.94
N LYS A 88 -2.66 -3.20 -14.72
CA LYS A 88 -3.66 -2.96 -15.78
C LYS A 88 -3.49 -1.56 -16.39
N ILE A 89 -3.33 -0.53 -15.56
CA ILE A 89 -3.18 0.87 -16.01
C ILE A 89 -1.88 1.06 -16.80
N ALA A 90 -0.77 0.51 -16.32
CA ALA A 90 0.51 0.57 -17.02
C ALA A 90 0.49 -0.19 -18.36
N GLY A 91 -0.19 -1.35 -18.41
CA GLY A 91 -0.37 -2.13 -19.62
C GLY A 91 -1.30 -1.49 -20.65
N ASP A 92 -2.31 -0.75 -20.21
CA ASP A 92 -3.22 0.00 -21.09
C ASP A 92 -2.49 1.15 -21.82
N HIS A 93 -1.56 1.82 -21.12
CA HIS A 93 -0.69 2.84 -21.72
C HIS A 93 0.18 2.29 -22.86
N ALA A 94 0.65 1.05 -22.76
CA ALA A 94 1.45 0.41 -23.80
C ALA A 94 0.63 0.06 -25.06
N LYS A 95 -0.66 -0.25 -24.91
CA LYS A 95 -1.56 -0.57 -26.05
C LYS A 95 -2.01 0.69 -26.80
N SER A 96 -2.33 1.77 -26.08
CA SER A 96 -2.67 3.06 -26.69
C SER A 96 -1.53 3.62 -27.54
N ALA A 97 -0.28 3.55 -27.06
CA ALA A 97 0.89 4.03 -27.80
C ALA A 97 1.24 3.21 -29.06
N HIS A 98 0.71 1.99 -29.21
CA HIS A 98 0.98 1.13 -30.36
C HIS A 98 -0.10 1.22 -31.46
N SER A 99 -1.27 1.82 -31.16
CA SER A 99 -2.37 1.97 -32.12
C SER A 99 -2.27 3.21 -33.01
N GLU A 100 -1.27 4.06 -32.79
CA GLU A 100 -1.11 5.36 -33.48
C GLU A 100 0.01 5.36 -34.54
N LYS A 101 0.39 4.18 -35.06
CA LYS A 101 1.36 4.03 -36.15
C LYS A 101 0.79 3.31 -37.36
#